data_AF-A0A9D7FEV0-F1
#
_entry.id   AF-A0A9D7FEV0-F1
#
_cell.length_a   1.000
_cell.length_b   1.000
_cell.length_c   1.000
_cell.angle_alpha   90.00
_cell.angle_beta   90.00
_cell.angle_gamma   90.00
#
_symmetry.space_group_name_H-M   'P 1'
#
loop_
_entity.id
_entity.type
_entity.pdbx_description
1 polymer ?
#
loop_
_entity_poly.entity_id
_entity_poly.type
_entity_poly.pdbx_seq_one_letter_code
_entity_poly.pdbx_strand_id
1 'polypeptide(L)'
;MANAGVSISLCPGNSAILGGSPSGTGGTGTLTYQWLPSADLSSAIFSNPTATPLISTDYTLIVTDSNACSDSSIVSITVGTNVTPVIQQIGDTLFALASGRNYEWWFNGALLVSGNYPYIIANFIRKLPDYFL
;
A
#
# COMPACT_ATOMS: atom_id res chain seq x y z
N MET A 1 -27.75 -8.07 -7.43
CA MET A 1 -26.48 -7.62 -8.03
C MET A 1 -25.45 -7.38 -6.94
N ALA A 2 -24.23 -7.83 -7.16
CA ALA A 2 -23.09 -7.67 -6.27
C ALA A 2 -22.33 -6.37 -6.57
N ASN A 3 -21.77 -5.74 -5.54
CA ASN A 3 -20.91 -4.56 -5.67
C ASN A 3 -19.73 -4.67 -4.70
N ALA A 4 -18.56 -4.99 -5.23
CA ALA A 4 -17.34 -5.15 -4.46
C ALA A 4 -16.67 -3.81 -4.07
N GLY A 5 -17.16 -2.69 -4.59
CA GLY A 5 -16.59 -1.36 -4.37
C GLY A 5 -15.61 -0.93 -5.46
N VAL A 6 -14.86 0.14 -5.18
CA VAL A 6 -13.86 0.71 -6.09
C VAL A 6 -12.47 0.23 -5.73
N SER A 7 -11.58 0.15 -6.73
CA SER A 7 -10.18 -0.28 -6.50
C SER A 7 -9.42 0.72 -5.63
N ILE A 8 -8.49 0.22 -4.81
CA ILE A 8 -7.80 0.99 -3.77
C ILE A 8 -6.29 0.77 -3.90
N SER A 9 -5.48 1.82 -3.67
CA SER A 9 -4.02 1.70 -3.54
C SER A 9 -3.60 1.89 -2.08
N LEU A 10 -2.81 0.97 -1.55
CA LEU A 10 -2.35 0.95 -0.17
C LEU A 10 -0.81 0.77 -0.08
N CYS A 11 -0.22 1.21 1.04
CA CYS A 11 1.11 0.75 1.43
C CYS A 11 1.02 -0.66 2.04
N PRO A 12 2.09 -1.46 2.03
CA PRO A 12 2.09 -2.80 2.65
C PRO A 12 1.66 -2.76 4.12
N GLY A 13 0.69 -3.60 4.48
CA GLY A 13 0.21 -3.72 5.86
C GLY A 13 -0.84 -2.68 6.27
N ASN A 14 -1.20 -1.73 5.39
CA ASN A 14 -2.38 -0.90 5.60
C ASN A 14 -3.66 -1.69 5.28
N SER A 15 -4.77 -1.21 5.82
CA SER A 15 -6.08 -1.85 5.64
C SER A 15 -7.10 -0.93 4.98
N ALA A 16 -8.10 -1.54 4.34
CA ALA A 16 -9.25 -0.85 3.76
C ALA A 16 -10.52 -1.69 3.92
N ILE A 17 -11.68 -1.02 3.96
CA ILE A 17 -12.99 -1.69 3.96
C ILE A 17 -13.39 -1.97 2.51
N LEU A 18 -13.80 -3.21 2.23
CA LEU A 18 -14.31 -3.63 0.93
C LEU A 18 -15.84 -3.48 0.82
N GLY A 19 -16.35 -3.57 -0.40
CA GLY A 19 -17.79 -3.55 -0.69
C GLY A 19 -18.35 -2.16 -1.00
N GLY A 20 -19.46 -2.14 -1.72
CA GLY A 20 -20.21 -0.93 -2.02
C GLY A 20 -21.13 -0.47 -0.87
N SER A 21 -21.87 0.61 -1.12
CA SER A 21 -22.95 1.09 -0.25
C SER A 21 -24.28 1.03 -1.03
N PRO A 22 -25.00 -0.11 -1.02
CA PRO A 22 -24.68 -1.39 -0.37
C PRO A 22 -23.85 -2.35 -1.25
N SER A 23 -23.28 -3.41 -0.64
CA SER A 23 -22.52 -4.46 -1.34
C SER A 23 -23.40 -5.42 -2.15
N GLY A 24 -24.71 -5.43 -1.92
CA GLY A 24 -25.67 -6.22 -2.67
C GLY A 24 -27.02 -5.51 -2.76
N THR A 25 -27.66 -5.53 -3.93
CA THR A 25 -29.04 -5.02 -4.13
C THR A 25 -29.87 -5.99 -4.97
N GLY A 26 -31.21 -5.90 -4.86
CA GLY A 26 -32.13 -6.82 -5.53
C GLY A 26 -32.12 -8.23 -4.91
N GLY A 27 -32.59 -9.23 -5.67
CA GLY A 27 -32.76 -10.60 -5.19
C GLY A 27 -34.01 -10.79 -4.32
N THR A 28 -34.23 -12.02 -3.87
CA THR A 28 -35.33 -12.37 -2.96
C THR A 28 -34.80 -12.69 -1.56
N GLY A 29 -35.47 -12.17 -0.52
CA GLY A 29 -35.15 -12.49 0.87
C GLY A 29 -33.81 -11.93 1.34
N THR A 30 -33.21 -12.59 2.33
CA THR A 30 -31.92 -12.18 2.91
C THR A 30 -30.78 -12.51 1.95
N LEU A 31 -29.94 -11.53 1.69
CA LEU A 31 -28.71 -11.72 0.92
C LEU A 31 -27.59 -12.26 1.82
N THR A 32 -26.84 -13.23 1.30
CA THR A 32 -25.62 -13.78 1.90
C THR A 32 -24.41 -13.38 1.07
N TYR A 33 -23.25 -13.27 1.71
CA TYR A 33 -22.03 -12.76 1.11
C TYR A 33 -20.91 -13.77 1.26
N GLN A 34 -20.06 -13.86 0.24
CA GLN A 34 -18.82 -14.61 0.27
C GLN A 34 -17.72 -13.86 -0.46
N TRP A 35 -16.58 -13.69 0.20
CA TRP A 35 -15.40 -13.03 -0.35
C TRP A 35 -14.24 -14.00 -0.52
N LEU A 36 -13.51 -13.87 -1.63
CA LEU A 36 -12.33 -14.65 -1.97
C LEU A 36 -11.23 -13.74 -2.57
N PRO A 37 -9.95 -13.92 -2.23
CA PRO A 37 -9.43 -14.77 -1.15
C PRO A 37 -9.81 -14.23 0.24
N SER A 38 -9.87 -15.10 1.24
CA SER A 38 -10.28 -14.72 2.61
C SER A 38 -9.12 -14.57 3.59
N ALA A 39 -7.88 -14.86 3.17
CA ALA A 39 -6.73 -15.03 4.06
C ALA A 39 -6.39 -13.76 4.86
N ASP A 40 -6.62 -12.59 4.29
CA ASP A 40 -6.30 -11.27 4.84
C ASP A 40 -7.55 -10.40 5.03
N LEU A 41 -8.73 -11.03 5.04
CA LEU A 41 -10.00 -10.39 5.36
C LEU A 41 -10.38 -10.61 6.83
N SER A 42 -11.02 -9.61 7.44
CA SER A 42 -11.59 -9.76 8.79
C SER A 42 -12.67 -10.83 8.88
N SER A 43 -13.38 -11.09 7.77
CA SER A 43 -14.34 -12.18 7.62
C SER A 43 -14.68 -12.37 6.14
N ALA A 44 -14.81 -13.62 5.68
CA ALA A 44 -15.23 -13.91 4.32
C ALA A 44 -16.73 -13.66 4.07
N ILE A 45 -17.55 -13.52 5.12
CA ILE A 45 -19.02 -13.53 5.03
C ILE A 45 -19.68 -12.19 5.39
N PHE A 46 -18.89 -11.18 5.74
CA PHE A 46 -19.42 -9.84 5.97
C PHE A 46 -19.70 -9.14 4.64
N SER A 47 -20.74 -8.30 4.62
CA SER A 47 -21.03 -7.46 3.44
C SER A 47 -19.86 -6.51 3.13
N ASN A 48 -19.19 -6.02 4.17
CA ASN A 48 -18.10 -5.06 4.09
C ASN A 48 -16.95 -5.46 5.04
N PRO A 49 -16.13 -6.47 4.69
CA PRO A 49 -14.98 -6.85 5.50
C PRO A 49 -13.85 -5.84 5.39
N THR A 50 -12.94 -5.87 6.36
CA THR A 50 -11.67 -5.13 6.30
C THR A 50 -10.62 -6.03 5.70
N ALA A 51 -9.96 -5.60 4.62
CA ALA A 51 -8.85 -6.27 3.97
C ALA A 51 -7.51 -5.67 4.41
N THR A 52 -6.52 -6.51 4.72
CA THR A 52 -5.15 -6.09 5.08
C THR A 52 -4.08 -6.85 4.26
N PRO A 53 -4.10 -6.74 2.93
CA PRO A 53 -3.17 -7.47 2.07
C PRO A 53 -1.73 -6.98 2.16
N LEU A 54 -0.77 -7.90 2.00
CA LEU A 54 0.67 -7.60 1.92
C LEU A 54 1.20 -7.46 0.49
N ILE A 55 0.45 -7.98 -0.48
CA ILE A 55 0.73 -7.91 -1.92
C ILE A 55 -0.54 -7.47 -2.65
N SER A 56 -0.43 -7.02 -3.89
CA SER A 56 -1.62 -6.65 -4.67
C SER A 56 -2.54 -7.87 -4.84
N THR A 57 -3.81 -7.71 -4.48
CA THR A 57 -4.79 -8.81 -4.41
C THR A 57 -6.11 -8.35 -5.03
N ASP A 58 -6.69 -9.20 -5.88
CA ASP A 58 -8.05 -9.05 -6.38
C ASP A 58 -9.01 -9.82 -5.49
N TYR A 59 -10.02 -9.13 -4.96
CA TYR A 59 -11.08 -9.72 -4.15
C TYR A 59 -12.35 -9.86 -4.97
N THR A 60 -12.91 -11.07 -4.97
CA THR A 60 -14.20 -11.38 -5.56
C THR A 60 -15.24 -11.47 -4.47
N LEU A 61 -16.29 -10.67 -4.60
CA LEU A 61 -17.53 -10.78 -3.85
C LEU A 61 -18.52 -11.64 -4.62
N ILE A 62 -19.14 -12.59 -3.93
CA ILE A 62 -20.29 -13.36 -4.40
C ILE A 62 -21.46 -13.05 -3.45
N VAL A 63 -22.59 -12.63 -4.01
CA VAL A 63 -23.83 -12.36 -3.27
C VAL A 63 -24.86 -13.40 -3.68
N THR A 64 -25.46 -14.11 -2.73
CA THR A 64 -26.49 -15.14 -2.98
C THR A 64 -27.79 -14.79 -2.24
N ASP A 65 -28.92 -14.90 -2.93
CA ASP A 65 -30.25 -14.64 -2.36
C ASP A 65 -30.90 -15.92 -1.79
N SER A 66 -32.11 -15.82 -1.21
CA SER A 66 -32.79 -16.96 -0.59
C SER A 66 -33.27 -18.03 -1.58
N ASN A 67 -33.30 -17.71 -2.88
CA ASN A 67 -33.67 -18.63 -3.96
C ASN A 67 -32.43 -19.28 -4.60
N ALA A 68 -31.24 -19.10 -3.99
CA ALA A 68 -29.95 -19.58 -4.48
C ALA A 68 -29.48 -18.93 -5.80
N CYS A 69 -30.06 -17.78 -6.18
CA CYS A 69 -29.53 -16.97 -7.28
C CYS A 69 -28.27 -16.23 -6.78
N SER A 70 -27.19 -16.26 -7.57
CA SER A 70 -25.95 -15.57 -7.23
C SER A 70 -25.52 -14.56 -8.28
N ASP A 71 -24.83 -13.52 -7.83
CA ASP A 71 -24.12 -12.54 -8.66
C ASP A 71 -22.75 -12.24 -8.06
N SER A 72 -21.80 -11.80 -8.88
CA SER A 72 -20.42 -11.56 -8.44
C SER A 72 -19.83 -10.25 -8.93
N SER A 73 -18.94 -9.66 -8.12
CA SER A 73 -18.22 -8.42 -8.43
C SER A 73 -16.78 -8.54 -7.95
N ILE A 74 -15.84 -7.89 -8.65
CA ILE A 74 -14.42 -7.88 -8.29
C ILE A 74 -13.99 -6.48 -7.88
N VAL A 75 -13.07 -6.38 -6.92
CA VAL A 75 -12.35 -5.17 -6.54
C VAL A 75 -10.86 -5.47 -6.37
N SER A 76 -10.01 -4.59 -6.88
CA SER A 76 -8.56 -4.74 -6.77
C SER A 76 -7.99 -3.87 -5.66
N ILE A 77 -7.19 -4.46 -4.76
CA ILE A 77 -6.28 -3.71 -3.90
C ILE A 77 -4.88 -3.78 -4.49
N THR A 78 -4.33 -2.63 -4.86
CA THR A 78 -2.93 -2.50 -5.26
C THR A 78 -2.08 -2.17 -4.04
N VAL A 79 -1.15 -3.05 -3.69
CA VAL A 79 -0.18 -2.81 -2.61
C VAL A 79 1.13 -2.32 -3.22
N GLY A 80 1.51 -1.10 -2.91
CA GLY A 80 2.80 -0.53 -3.33
C GLY A 80 3.97 -1.24 -2.66
N THR A 81 5.17 -1.15 -3.22
CA THR A 81 6.38 -1.68 -2.59
C THR A 81 7.00 -0.63 -1.68
N ASN A 82 7.44 -1.03 -0.48
CA ASN A 82 8.35 -0.17 0.30
C ASN A 82 9.65 -0.03 -0.50
N VAL A 83 9.91 1.16 -1.00
CA VAL A 83 11.21 1.48 -1.63
C VAL A 83 12.20 1.81 -0.52
N THR A 84 13.14 0.91 -0.29
CA THR A 84 14.35 1.26 0.45
C THR A 84 15.23 2.12 -0.46
N PRO A 85 15.47 3.41 -0.14
CA PRO A 85 16.34 4.24 -0.96
C PRO A 85 17.76 3.66 -0.92
N VAL A 86 18.30 3.33 -2.08
CA VAL A 86 19.72 2.98 -2.21
C VAL A 86 20.51 4.27 -2.31
N ILE A 87 21.53 4.43 -1.46
CA ILE A 87 22.46 5.55 -1.57
C ILE A 87 23.61 5.15 -2.49
N GLN A 88 23.83 5.90 -3.55
CA GLN A 88 24.96 5.74 -4.46
C GLN A 88 25.85 6.99 -4.42
N GLN A 89 27.16 6.79 -4.33
CA GLN A 89 28.14 7.87 -4.48
C GLN A 89 28.66 7.93 -5.91
N ILE A 90 28.73 9.14 -6.49
CA ILE A 90 29.44 9.42 -7.74
C ILE A 90 30.26 10.69 -7.54
N GLY A 91 31.58 10.55 -7.47
CA GLY A 91 32.48 11.63 -7.05
C GLY A 91 32.10 12.16 -5.67
N ASP A 92 31.85 13.46 -5.57
CA ASP A 92 31.49 14.15 -4.32
C ASP A 92 29.96 14.28 -4.12
N THR A 93 29.16 13.56 -4.91
CA THR A 93 27.69 13.58 -4.83
C THR A 93 27.14 12.25 -4.34
N LEU A 94 26.20 12.30 -3.38
CA LEU A 94 25.40 11.15 -2.95
C LEU A 94 24.00 11.25 -3.56
N PHE A 95 23.52 10.15 -4.14
CA PHE A 95 22.20 10.02 -4.77
C PHE A 95 21.35 9.01 -3.98
N ALA A 96 20.11 9.36 -3.69
CA ALA A 96 19.06 8.46 -3.22
C ALA A 96 18.26 7.98 -4.43
N LEU A 97 18.42 6.71 -4.79
CA LEU A 97 17.71 6.08 -5.89
C LEU A 97 16.38 5.51 -5.40
N ALA A 98 15.34 6.35 -5.29
CA ALA A 98 13.98 5.92 -4.96
C ALA A 98 12.94 6.64 -5.83
N SER A 99 11.74 6.06 -5.95
CA SER A 99 10.63 6.63 -6.74
C SER A 99 9.82 7.72 -6.00
N GLY A 100 10.33 8.25 -4.88
CA GLY A 100 9.68 9.26 -4.04
C GLY A 100 9.98 10.70 -4.49
N ARG A 101 9.13 11.65 -4.05
CA ARG A 101 9.28 13.10 -4.36
C ARG A 101 9.77 13.97 -3.20
N ASN A 102 10.02 13.41 -2.01
CA ASN A 102 10.55 14.15 -0.86
C ASN A 102 11.67 13.35 -0.21
N TYR A 103 12.83 13.98 0.00
CA TYR A 103 14.00 13.37 0.63
C TYR A 103 14.44 14.22 1.81
N GLU A 104 14.84 13.55 2.88
CA GLU A 104 15.58 14.14 3.98
C GLU A 104 16.90 13.40 4.13
N TRP A 105 17.98 14.16 4.29
CA TRP A 105 19.31 13.62 4.50
C TRP A 105 19.73 13.92 5.92
N TRP A 106 20.01 12.87 6.68
CA TRP A 106 20.39 12.97 8.09
C TRP A 106 21.80 12.42 8.29
N PHE A 107 22.58 13.03 9.18
CA PHE A 107 23.86 12.52 9.65
C PHE A 107 23.89 12.52 11.18
N ASN A 108 24.05 11.34 11.78
CA ASN A 108 24.05 11.15 13.23
C ASN A 108 22.87 11.83 13.96
N GLY A 109 21.67 11.79 13.37
CA GLY A 109 20.47 12.40 13.94
C GLY A 109 20.33 13.91 13.73
N ALA A 110 21.24 14.55 12.99
CA ALA A 110 21.10 15.93 12.54
C ALA A 110 20.66 15.99 11.06
N LEU A 111 19.64 16.81 10.77
CA LEU A 111 19.19 17.06 9.40
C LEU A 111 20.24 17.90 8.66
N LEU A 112 20.69 17.41 7.51
CA LEU A 112 21.59 18.12 6.60
C LEU A 112 20.80 18.96 5.59
N VAL A 113 19.83 18.34 4.91
CA VAL A 113 18.98 19.01 3.90
C VAL A 113 17.69 18.22 3.69
N SER A 114 16.62 18.94 3.33
CA SER A 114 15.35 18.37 2.91
C SER A 114 14.88 19.01 1.59
N GLY A 115 14.11 18.27 0.81
CA GLY A 115 13.48 18.79 -0.41
C GLY A 115 13.20 17.74 -1.48
N ASN A 116 12.92 18.21 -2.69
CA ASN A 116 12.54 17.35 -3.82
C ASN A 116 13.73 16.80 -4.61
N TYR A 117 14.96 17.07 -4.17
CA TYR A 117 16.16 16.61 -4.84
C TYR A 117 16.60 15.26 -4.27
N PRO A 118 16.74 14.22 -5.11
CA PRO A 118 17.20 12.91 -4.68
C PRO A 118 18.71 12.86 -4.46
N TYR A 119 19.41 13.99 -4.25
CA TYR A 119 20.86 14.00 -4.11
C TYR A 119 21.35 15.13 -3.22
N ILE A 120 22.56 14.93 -2.67
CA ILE A 120 23.34 15.97 -1.98
C ILE A 120 24.73 16.05 -2.59
N ILE A 121 25.21 17.27 -2.83
CA ILE A 121 26.56 17.54 -3.33
C ILE A 121 27.37 18.08 -2.15
N ALA A 122 28.43 17.36 -1.77
CA ALA A 122 29.40 17.88 -0.84
C ALA A 122 30.42 18.71 -1.61
N ASN A 123 30.37 20.05 -1.50
CA ASN A 123 31.35 20.91 -2.19
C ASN A 123 32.80 20.70 -1.68
N PHE A 124 32.97 20.14 -0.48
CA PHE A 124 34.28 19.86 0.11
C PHE A 124 34.18 18.81 1.22
N ILE A 125 35.02 17.78 1.18
CA ILE A 125 35.22 16.79 2.27
C ILE A 125 36.70 16.80 2.66
N ARG A 126 37.03 17.04 3.94
CA ARG A 126 38.40 16.88 4.47
C ARG A 126 38.45 15.82 5.56
N LYS A 127 39.40 14.88 5.44
CA LYS A 127 39.82 14.06 6.58
C LYS A 127 40.58 14.96 7.55
N LEU A 128 40.15 15.04 8.81
CA LEU A 128 40.95 15.70 9.86
C LEU A 128 42.17 14.81 10.17
N PRO A 129 43.34 15.39 10.50
CA PRO A 129 44.48 14.60 10.92
C PRO A 129 44.11 13.75 12.14
N ASP A 130 44.56 12.49 12.16
CA ASP A 130 44.47 11.63 13.34
C ASP A 130 45.43 12.24 14.39
N TYR A 131 44.88 12.91 15.41
CA TYR A 131 45.70 13.43 16.50
C TYR A 131 46.14 12.26 17.39
N PHE A 132 47.38 11.79 17.23
CA PHE A 132 48.03 10.90 18.18
C PHE A 132 48.43 11.74 19.42
N LEU A 133 47.90 11.37 20.60
CA LEU A 133 48.35 11.86 21.91
C LEU A 133 49.68 11.19 22.31
#